data_AF-A0A8D9F0B8-F1
#
_entry.id   AF-A0A8D9F0B8-F1
#
_cell.length_a   1.000
_cell.length_b   1.000
_cell.length_c   1.000
_cell.angle_alpha   90.00
_cell.angle_beta   90.00
_cell.angle_gamma   90.00
#
_symmetry.space_group_name_H-M   'P 1'
#
loop_
_entity.id
_entity.type
_entity.pdbx_description
1 polymer ?
#
loop_
_entity_poly.entity_id
_entity_poly.type
_entity_poly.pdbx_seq_one_letter_code
_entity_poly.pdbx_strand_id
1 'polypeptide(L)'
;MEEVDKIIIFTLKGLNCDIDEDVTTIKKLTTDLFVEAVVKMIQIIDPSFQSSKVLPSSMSAKYKYCACLSDKVKSIGFQGDIGYQTFLYGNETEVRRTLMYLIERLPREQMKVATHTDTKLETFRKKLSQAIAQNSNCTSSSQTNKFLSVPLETGIVKPGQSKNSMTPREWREYCIKQLPFITHQVDTNLIFPSIITLNAYNGADIREPFPIVNEDKEAMYNQTEMGNTNNNAIPRDISQSDLNKLSQNIQSEIEEFLELKREYKQLEKLKKEEEIQLNKNKKDVDLDEKINMMLPDPEDYIEKLDSKINATHEKMKLLQDQWEEVKKPYMEEKSKKSNKQSHTSEHYEQLRQLRETAQDLRREYEIRTNAFNKLNENLPKKSVNRSSYTKRILEIINNIKKQDSDIMKIITDTKQVQKDLNNVNGKIERCFTLADEMIFKDVSRDDVSRKAYKYLVTLHTDCNEIVKVVTEIGNLKKEMKNLEEQIDVLCSKNLGENLVQIQQDIEHMRGESNVLLSQIQAAK
;
A
#
# COMPACT_ATOMS: atom_id res chain seq x y z
N MET A 1 -3.23 31.96 41.75
CA MET A 1 -2.59 31.20 40.65
C MET A 1 -1.68 30.10 41.17
N GLU A 2 -0.81 30.36 42.15
CA GLU A 2 0.11 29.34 42.70
C GLU A 2 -0.58 28.14 43.38
N GLU A 3 -1.75 28.31 43.99
CA GLU A 3 -2.50 27.21 44.62
C GLU A 3 -3.04 26.20 43.62
N VAL A 4 -3.49 26.65 42.45
CA VAL A 4 -3.98 25.79 41.36
C VAL A 4 -2.83 24.96 40.81
N ASP A 5 -1.66 25.58 40.64
CA ASP A 5 -0.45 24.90 40.16
C ASP A 5 -0.01 23.81 41.16
N LYS A 6 -0.11 24.05 42.47
CA LYS A 6 0.18 23.04 43.50
C LYS A 6 -0.76 21.84 43.42
N ILE A 7 -2.06 22.07 43.19
CA ILE A 7 -3.06 20.99 43.02
C ILE A 7 -2.76 20.17 41.76
N ILE A 8 -2.46 20.85 40.64
CA ILE A 8 -2.11 20.19 39.39
C ILE A 8 -0.86 19.33 39.57
N ILE A 9 0.22 19.88 40.15
CA ILE A 9 1.47 19.12 40.36
C ILE A 9 1.26 17.94 41.32
N PHE A 10 0.50 18.12 42.39
CA PHE A 10 0.17 17.05 43.33
C PHE A 10 -0.58 15.89 42.65
N THR A 11 -1.59 16.21 41.82
CA THR A 11 -2.33 15.19 41.08
C THR A 11 -1.46 14.51 40.02
N LEU A 12 -0.60 15.24 39.32
CA LEU A 12 0.32 14.65 38.35
C LEU A 12 1.35 13.70 38.99
N LYS A 13 1.83 14.00 40.20
CA LYS A 13 2.65 13.08 41.01
C LYS A 13 1.87 11.80 41.37
N GLY A 14 0.60 11.93 41.72
CA GLY A 14 -0.29 10.78 41.98
C GLY A 14 -0.54 9.88 40.76
N LEU A 15 -0.36 10.39 39.54
CA LEU A 15 -0.54 9.66 38.29
C LEU A 15 0.76 9.00 37.75
N ASN A 16 1.81 8.89 38.59
CA ASN A 16 3.13 8.38 38.21
C ASN A 16 3.73 9.08 36.97
N CYS A 17 3.61 10.41 36.87
CA CYS A 17 4.42 11.21 35.96
C CYS A 17 5.82 11.43 36.56
N ASP A 18 6.87 11.23 35.78
CA ASP A 18 8.27 11.41 36.20
C ASP A 18 8.59 12.90 36.31
N ILE A 19 8.08 13.52 37.39
CA ILE A 19 8.21 14.94 37.67
C ILE A 19 9.24 15.11 38.78
N ASP A 20 10.32 15.81 38.47
CA ASP A 20 11.38 16.16 39.41
C ASP A 20 10.82 16.90 40.65
N GLU A 21 11.37 16.63 41.83
CA GLU A 21 10.81 17.11 43.10
C GLU A 21 10.82 18.64 43.24
N ASP A 22 11.65 19.32 42.43
CA ASP A 22 11.89 20.77 42.41
C ASP A 22 10.92 21.58 41.52
N VAL A 23 10.00 20.93 40.81
CA VAL A 23 9.01 21.59 39.95
C VAL A 23 7.79 22.00 40.79
N THR A 24 7.74 23.26 41.20
CA THR A 24 6.64 23.85 42.00
C THR A 24 5.69 24.75 41.19
N THR A 25 5.99 25.04 39.92
CA THR A 25 5.21 25.97 39.08
C THR A 25 5.08 25.44 37.64
N ILE A 26 3.92 25.67 37.00
CA ILE A 26 3.63 25.21 35.61
C ILE A 26 4.64 25.78 34.59
N LYS A 27 5.26 26.93 34.88
CA LYS A 27 6.31 27.54 34.04
C LYS A 27 7.55 26.66 33.79
N LYS A 28 7.83 25.71 34.69
CA LYS A 28 8.97 24.78 34.56
C LYS A 28 8.58 23.45 33.90
N LEU A 29 7.32 23.28 33.48
CA LEU A 29 6.84 22.05 32.87
C LEU A 29 7.30 21.98 31.39
N THR A 30 8.20 21.05 31.09
CA THR A 30 8.65 20.79 29.71
C THR A 30 7.48 20.29 28.84
N THR A 31 7.47 20.65 27.56
CA THR A 31 6.44 20.22 26.59
C THR A 31 6.25 18.71 26.54
N ASP A 32 7.35 17.96 26.66
CA ASP A 32 7.33 16.49 26.60
C ASP A 32 6.61 15.90 27.83
N LEU A 33 6.84 16.48 29.01
CA LEU A 33 6.19 16.09 30.27
C LEU A 33 4.71 16.48 30.28
N PHE A 34 4.37 17.63 29.69
CA PHE A 34 2.97 18.05 29.51
C PHE A 34 2.20 17.08 28.60
N VAL A 35 2.79 16.69 27.47
CA VAL A 35 2.17 15.71 26.56
C VAL A 35 2.03 14.35 27.22
N GLU A 36 3.05 13.88 27.95
CA GLU A 36 3.00 12.63 28.69
C GLU A 36 1.87 12.62 29.74
N ALA A 37 1.75 13.72 30.50
CA ALA A 37 0.70 13.90 31.51
C ALA A 37 -0.70 13.85 30.89
N VAL A 38 -0.90 14.53 29.76
CA VAL A 38 -2.19 14.54 29.04
C VAL A 38 -2.54 13.14 28.51
N VAL A 39 -1.57 12.43 27.93
CA VAL A 39 -1.78 11.06 27.45
C VAL A 39 -2.19 10.12 28.59
N LYS A 40 -1.53 10.21 29.76
CA LYS A 40 -1.89 9.41 30.93
C LYS A 40 -3.28 9.73 31.46
N MET A 41 -3.65 11.00 31.55
CA MET A 41 -5.00 11.39 31.98
C MET A 41 -6.08 10.92 31.01
N ILE A 42 -5.84 11.01 29.69
CA ILE A 42 -6.76 10.49 28.69
C ILE A 42 -6.88 8.96 28.78
N GLN A 43 -5.78 8.22 28.99
CA GLN A 43 -5.81 6.77 29.18
C GLN A 43 -6.65 6.34 30.39
N ILE A 44 -6.67 7.15 31.44
CA ILE A 44 -7.47 6.89 32.64
C ILE A 44 -8.96 7.17 32.40
N ILE A 45 -9.27 8.23 31.65
CA ILE A 45 -10.65 8.60 31.31
C ILE A 45 -11.23 7.67 30.26
N ASP A 46 -10.43 7.24 29.29
CA ASP A 46 -10.81 6.37 28.19
C ASP A 46 -9.75 5.26 27.97
N PRO A 47 -9.98 4.05 28.53
CA PRO A 47 -9.07 2.92 28.40
C PRO A 47 -8.85 2.44 26.95
N SER A 48 -9.69 2.86 26.00
CA SER A 48 -9.55 2.50 24.59
C SER A 48 -8.47 3.31 23.86
N PHE A 49 -8.00 4.40 24.45
CA PHE A 49 -7.04 5.30 23.83
C PHE A 49 -5.59 4.89 24.10
N GLN A 50 -4.99 4.13 23.17
CA GLN A 50 -3.62 3.66 23.30
C GLN A 50 -2.67 4.50 22.42
N SER A 51 -2.14 5.59 22.99
CA SER A 51 -1.12 6.42 22.34
C SER A 51 0.26 6.32 23.04
N SER A 52 1.33 6.60 22.29
CA SER A 52 2.70 6.58 22.80
C SER A 52 2.93 7.68 23.84
N LYS A 53 3.48 7.33 25.00
CA LYS A 53 3.84 8.32 26.04
C LYS A 53 4.98 9.26 25.62
N VAL A 54 5.73 8.89 24.58
CA VAL A 54 6.89 9.65 24.06
C VAL A 54 6.53 10.38 22.79
N LEU A 55 6.90 11.66 22.74
CA LEU A 55 6.71 12.54 21.60
C LEU A 55 7.64 12.12 20.43
N PRO A 56 7.14 12.00 19.18
CA PRO A 56 7.97 11.64 18.02
C PRO A 56 9.10 12.64 17.75
N SER A 57 10.25 12.20 17.22
CA SER A 57 11.40 13.08 16.94
C SER A 57 11.19 14.04 15.75
N SER A 58 10.35 13.67 14.78
CA SER A 58 10.07 14.48 13.57
C SER A 58 8.94 15.48 13.80
N MET A 59 9.14 16.77 13.43
CA MET A 59 8.13 17.83 13.60
C MET A 59 6.79 17.54 12.92
N SER A 60 6.79 16.93 11.74
CA SER A 60 5.55 16.54 11.06
C SER A 60 4.80 15.43 11.80
N ALA A 61 5.54 14.52 12.44
CA ALA A 61 4.96 13.49 13.30
C ALA A 61 4.45 14.10 14.62
N LYS A 62 5.17 15.07 15.21
CA LYS A 62 4.71 15.84 16.38
C LYS A 62 3.38 16.57 16.10
N TYR A 63 3.28 17.23 14.94
CA TYR A 63 2.04 17.90 14.52
C TYR A 63 0.85 16.93 14.46
N LYS A 64 0.99 15.81 13.73
CA LYS A 64 -0.08 14.82 13.59
C LYS A 64 -0.45 14.21 14.93
N TYR A 65 0.55 13.93 15.77
CA TYR A 65 0.36 13.37 17.09
C TYR A 65 -0.42 14.31 18.01
N CYS A 66 -0.02 15.58 18.09
CA CYS A 66 -0.69 16.57 18.93
C CYS A 66 -2.06 17.00 18.36
N ALA A 67 -2.27 16.95 17.05
CA ALA A 67 -3.59 17.13 16.45
C ALA A 67 -4.55 16.02 16.88
N CYS A 68 -4.13 14.75 16.77
CA CYS A 68 -4.91 13.60 17.23
C CYS A 68 -5.22 13.68 18.73
N LEU A 69 -4.24 14.09 19.54
CA LEU A 69 -4.43 14.32 20.98
C LEU A 69 -5.47 15.43 21.23
N SER A 70 -5.40 16.54 20.48
CA SER A 70 -6.33 17.67 20.61
C SER A 70 -7.77 17.28 20.25
N ASP A 71 -7.96 16.48 19.19
CA ASP A 71 -9.27 15.98 18.78
C ASP A 71 -9.85 15.03 19.84
N LYS A 72 -9.00 14.23 20.48
CA LYS A 72 -9.43 13.37 21.59
C LYS A 72 -9.85 14.18 22.81
N VAL A 73 -9.10 15.23 23.19
CA VAL A 73 -9.48 16.14 24.29
C VAL A 73 -10.79 16.87 23.97
N LYS A 74 -11.01 17.28 22.71
CA LYS A 74 -12.30 17.83 22.26
C LYS A 74 -13.44 16.81 22.37
N SER A 75 -13.21 15.56 22.01
CA SER A 75 -14.22 14.49 22.12
C SER A 75 -14.63 14.21 23.58
N ILE A 76 -13.76 14.50 24.55
CA ILE A 76 -14.04 14.41 25.99
C ILE A 76 -14.90 15.61 26.47
N GLY A 77 -15.16 16.59 25.60
CA GLY A 77 -16.08 17.72 25.85
C GLY A 77 -15.40 19.02 26.25
N PHE A 78 -14.10 19.18 25.99
CA PHE A 78 -13.38 20.42 26.29
C PHE A 78 -13.97 21.59 25.47
N GLN A 79 -14.51 22.60 26.15
CA GLN A 79 -15.19 23.74 25.51
C GLN A 79 -14.24 24.86 25.03
N GLY A 80 -12.93 24.74 25.29
CA GLY A 80 -11.94 25.71 24.83
C GLY A 80 -11.34 25.35 23.47
N ASP A 81 -10.82 26.35 22.75
CA ASP A 81 -10.04 26.13 21.55
C ASP A 81 -8.72 25.44 21.89
N ILE A 82 -8.67 24.12 21.70
CA ILE A 82 -7.47 23.31 21.83
C ILE A 82 -7.00 22.83 20.46
N GLY A 83 -5.72 23.00 20.17
CA GLY A 83 -5.11 22.53 18.92
C GLY A 83 -3.72 21.99 19.17
N TYR A 84 -3.05 21.56 18.10
CA TYR A 84 -1.65 21.13 18.17
C TYR A 84 -0.73 22.23 18.74
N GLN A 85 -1.09 23.50 18.53
CA GLN A 85 -0.34 24.66 19.02
C GLN A 85 -0.30 24.71 20.55
N THR A 86 -1.40 24.34 21.22
CA THR A 86 -1.49 24.30 22.69
C THR A 86 -0.53 23.28 23.30
N PHE A 87 -0.21 22.20 22.59
CA PHE A 87 0.72 21.17 23.05
C PHE A 87 2.19 21.46 22.75
N LEU A 88 2.47 22.08 21.59
CA LEU A 88 3.86 22.39 21.19
C LEU A 88 4.34 23.77 21.68
N TYR A 89 3.42 24.73 21.79
CA TYR A 89 3.71 26.16 22.00
C TYR A 89 2.72 26.82 22.97
N GLY A 90 1.96 26.03 23.74
CA GLY A 90 0.87 26.53 24.57
C GLY A 90 1.33 27.56 25.61
N ASN A 91 0.51 28.60 25.78
CA ASN A 91 0.73 29.56 26.84
C ASN A 91 0.37 28.96 28.21
N GLU A 92 0.93 29.49 29.29
CA GLU A 92 0.74 29.01 30.65
C GLU A 92 -0.75 28.92 31.05
N THR A 93 -1.56 29.86 30.56
CA THR A 93 -3.01 29.89 30.75
C THR A 93 -3.73 28.74 30.06
N GLU A 94 -3.31 28.37 28.85
CA GLU A 94 -3.92 27.31 28.05
C GLU A 94 -3.53 25.93 28.57
N VAL A 95 -2.26 25.76 28.93
CA VAL A 95 -1.74 24.53 29.57
C VAL A 95 -2.48 24.29 30.89
N ARG A 96 -2.59 25.32 31.74
CA ARG A 96 -3.32 25.23 33.02
C ARG A 96 -4.79 24.88 32.82
N ARG A 97 -5.48 25.55 31.90
CA ARG A 97 -6.90 25.28 31.61
C ARG A 97 -7.11 23.84 31.11
N THR A 98 -6.22 23.35 30.26
CA THR A 98 -6.26 21.99 29.72
C THR A 98 -6.05 20.94 30.82
N LEU A 99 -5.02 21.12 31.67
CA LEU A 99 -4.74 20.21 32.78
C LEU A 99 -5.88 20.21 33.81
N MET A 100 -6.37 21.39 34.20
CA MET A 100 -7.46 21.52 35.18
C MET A 100 -8.72 20.80 34.72
N TYR A 101 -9.10 20.98 33.44
CA TYR A 101 -10.26 20.32 32.87
C TYR A 101 -10.13 18.78 32.85
N LEU A 102 -8.95 18.28 32.48
CA LEU A 102 -8.69 16.84 32.48
C LEU A 102 -8.71 16.26 33.90
N ILE A 103 -8.15 16.99 34.88
CA ILE A 103 -8.15 16.60 36.29
C ILE A 103 -9.58 16.53 36.85
N GLU A 104 -10.43 17.50 36.54
CA GLU A 104 -11.83 17.52 37.00
C GLU A 104 -12.65 16.32 36.48
N ARG A 105 -12.23 15.72 35.36
CA ARG A 105 -12.87 14.54 34.75
C ARG A 105 -12.22 13.22 35.09
N LEU A 106 -11.15 13.20 35.89
CA LEU A 106 -10.59 11.95 36.40
C LEU A 106 -11.59 11.26 37.35
N PRO A 107 -11.81 9.94 37.22
CA PRO A 107 -12.61 9.17 38.18
C PRO A 107 -12.02 9.35 39.60
N ARG A 108 -12.84 9.81 40.55
CA ARG A 108 -12.44 10.15 41.93
C ARG A 108 -11.85 8.96 42.73
N GLU A 109 -11.86 7.74 42.17
CA GLU A 109 -11.32 6.53 42.79
C GLU A 109 -9.79 6.41 42.77
N GLN A 110 -9.08 7.14 41.89
CA GLN A 110 -7.61 7.09 41.82
C GLN A 110 -6.92 8.09 42.77
N MET A 111 -7.66 8.88 43.54
CA MET A 111 -7.10 9.75 44.60
C MET A 111 -6.75 8.98 45.88
N LYS A 112 -7.01 7.67 45.95
CA LYS A 112 -6.53 6.82 47.05
C LYS A 112 -5.07 6.46 46.82
N VAL A 113 -4.19 7.28 47.42
CA VAL A 113 -2.90 6.92 48.03
C VAL A 113 -2.37 5.54 47.58
N ALA A 114 -1.58 5.53 46.51
CA ALA A 114 -0.75 4.40 46.13
C ALA A 114 0.45 4.31 47.08
N THR A 115 0.22 3.82 48.30
CA THR A 115 1.27 3.30 49.15
C THR A 115 0.92 1.84 49.43
N HIS A 116 1.77 0.91 48.98
CA HIS A 116 1.95 -0.47 49.45
C HIS A 116 1.85 -1.65 48.45
N THR A 117 1.53 -1.49 47.16
CA THR A 117 1.49 -2.66 46.24
C THR A 117 2.62 -2.78 45.22
N ASP A 118 3.39 -1.73 44.93
CA ASP A 118 4.33 -1.73 43.80
C ASP A 118 5.74 -2.27 44.10
N THR A 119 6.10 -2.46 45.37
CA THR A 119 7.44 -2.92 45.75
C THR A 119 7.78 -4.34 45.27
N LYS A 120 6.79 -5.23 45.13
CA LYS A 120 7.04 -6.62 44.67
C LYS A 120 7.30 -6.72 43.17
N LEU A 121 6.64 -5.88 42.37
CA LEU A 121 6.75 -5.90 40.91
C LEU A 121 8.03 -5.19 40.46
N GLU A 122 8.43 -4.13 41.15
CA GLU A 122 9.71 -3.45 40.94
C GLU A 122 10.91 -4.28 41.39
N THR A 123 10.80 -5.01 42.50
CA THR A 123 11.86 -5.95 42.93
C THR A 123 11.98 -7.14 41.98
N PHE A 124 10.86 -7.63 41.41
CA PHE A 124 10.89 -8.63 40.35
C PHE A 124 11.56 -8.11 39.07
N ARG A 125 11.20 -6.89 38.62
CA ARG A 125 11.84 -6.25 37.46
C ARG A 125 13.35 -6.05 37.66
N LYS A 126 13.78 -5.62 38.84
CA LYS A 126 15.21 -5.51 39.19
C LYS A 126 15.92 -6.86 39.15
N LYS A 127 15.32 -7.91 39.73
CA LYS A 127 15.87 -9.28 39.68
C LYS A 127 15.97 -9.81 38.25
N LEU A 128 14.96 -9.54 37.42
CA LEU A 128 14.93 -9.96 36.03
C LEU A 128 16.00 -9.20 35.21
N SER A 129 16.16 -7.89 35.42
CA SER A 129 17.23 -7.12 34.77
C SER A 129 18.63 -7.57 35.19
N GLN A 130 18.82 -7.95 36.46
CA GLN A 130 20.09 -8.49 36.94
C GLN A 130 20.38 -9.87 36.33
N ALA A 131 19.37 -10.74 36.20
CA ALA A 131 19.53 -12.05 35.57
C ALA A 131 19.87 -11.94 34.06
N ILE A 132 19.27 -10.98 33.35
CA ILE A 132 19.59 -10.72 31.94
C ILE A 132 21.01 -10.15 31.80
N ALA A 133 21.41 -9.22 32.68
CA ALA A 133 22.75 -8.65 32.66
C ALA A 133 23.84 -9.70 32.96
N GLN A 134 23.59 -10.61 33.91
CA GLN A 134 24.53 -11.68 34.26
C GLN A 134 24.67 -12.75 33.16
N ASN A 135 23.61 -13.03 32.40
CA ASN A 135 23.66 -13.95 31.25
C ASN A 135 24.16 -13.30 29.95
N SER A 136 24.38 -11.98 29.94
CA SER A 136 24.88 -11.24 28.76
C SER A 136 26.41 -11.13 28.69
N ASN A 137 27.14 -12.11 29.24
CA ASN A 137 28.56 -12.30 28.93
C ASN A 137 28.75 -13.06 27.60
N CYS A 138 28.07 -12.62 26.55
CA CYS A 138 28.45 -12.91 25.18
C CYS A 138 28.93 -11.61 24.56
N THR A 139 30.25 -11.46 24.56
CA THR A 139 31.00 -10.48 23.80
C THR A 139 30.59 -10.53 22.34
N SER A 140 29.97 -9.47 21.83
CA SER A 140 30.16 -9.00 20.46
C SER A 140 29.79 -7.54 20.36
N SER A 141 30.80 -6.71 20.14
CA SER A 141 30.70 -5.38 19.56
C SER A 141 29.62 -5.33 18.48
N SER A 142 28.53 -4.59 18.72
CA SER A 142 27.59 -4.22 17.66
C SER A 142 28.23 -3.12 16.81
N GLN A 143 29.24 -3.48 16.03
CA GLN A 143 29.41 -2.87 14.73
C GLN A 143 28.33 -3.48 13.85
N THR A 144 27.46 -2.62 13.34
CA THR A 144 26.48 -2.96 12.32
C THR A 144 27.20 -3.57 11.13
N ASN A 145 27.23 -4.91 11.05
CA ASN A 145 27.74 -5.59 9.87
C ASN A 145 26.79 -5.28 8.71
N LYS A 146 27.29 -4.51 7.75
CA LYS A 146 26.69 -4.35 6.43
C LYS A 146 26.38 -5.75 5.92
N PHE A 147 25.16 -5.98 5.44
CA PHE A 147 24.75 -7.20 4.77
C PHE A 147 25.87 -7.66 3.82
N LEU A 148 26.55 -8.76 4.18
CA LEU A 148 27.43 -9.46 3.26
C LEU A 148 26.52 -10.26 2.33
N SER A 149 26.04 -9.61 1.28
CA SER A 149 25.45 -10.31 0.15
C SER A 149 26.60 -10.98 -0.62
N VAL A 150 26.92 -12.22 -0.25
CA VAL A 150 27.66 -13.09 -1.17
C VAL A 150 26.65 -13.54 -2.22
N PRO A 151 26.80 -13.18 -3.50
CA PRO A 151 25.88 -13.60 -4.53
C PRO A 151 25.98 -15.13 -4.67
N LEU A 152 24.87 -15.82 -4.43
CA LEU A 152 24.72 -17.21 -4.84
C LEU A 152 24.79 -17.24 -6.38
N GLU A 153 25.87 -17.80 -6.92
CA GLU A 153 26.03 -17.98 -8.36
C GLU A 153 24.97 -18.98 -8.85
N THR A 154 23.85 -18.46 -9.32
CA THR A 154 22.80 -19.25 -9.95
C THR A 154 23.17 -19.51 -11.41
N GLY A 155 23.92 -20.59 -11.62
CA GLY A 155 24.27 -21.12 -12.93
C GLY A 155 24.55 -22.62 -12.87
N ILE A 156 24.41 -23.32 -14.00
CA ILE A 156 24.75 -24.74 -14.15
C ILE A 156 26.28 -24.87 -14.10
N VAL A 157 26.87 -24.84 -12.90
CA VAL A 157 28.31 -24.90 -12.72
C VAL A 157 28.66 -25.66 -11.44
N LYS A 158 29.57 -26.64 -11.56
CA LYS A 158 30.18 -27.31 -10.41
C LYS A 158 31.23 -26.39 -9.76
N PRO A 159 31.38 -26.35 -8.42
CA PRO A 159 32.44 -25.57 -7.78
C PRO A 159 33.81 -25.93 -8.36
N GLY A 160 34.51 -24.94 -8.93
CA GLY A 160 35.86 -25.11 -9.50
C GLY A 160 35.95 -25.33 -11.02
N GLN A 161 34.87 -25.19 -11.80
CA GLN A 161 34.93 -25.25 -13.27
C GLN A 161 34.32 -24.02 -13.98
N SER A 162 34.78 -23.77 -15.20
CA SER A 162 34.35 -22.64 -16.05
C SER A 162 32.89 -22.73 -16.47
N LYS A 163 32.21 -21.57 -16.58
CA LYS A 163 30.84 -21.44 -17.09
C LYS A 163 30.71 -22.06 -18.49
N ASN A 164 29.63 -22.81 -18.73
CA ASN A 164 29.21 -23.44 -19.99
C ASN A 164 29.87 -24.75 -20.44
N SER A 165 30.53 -25.50 -19.54
CA SER A 165 31.17 -26.78 -19.90
C SER A 165 30.26 -28.01 -19.85
N MET A 166 28.99 -27.91 -19.42
CA MET A 166 28.19 -29.09 -19.06
C MET A 166 26.78 -29.07 -19.64
N THR A 167 26.32 -30.23 -20.11
CA THR A 167 24.96 -30.36 -20.65
C THR A 167 23.91 -30.41 -19.52
N PRO A 168 22.65 -29.97 -19.76
CA PRO A 168 21.58 -30.01 -18.75
C PRO A 168 21.22 -31.40 -18.22
N ARG A 169 21.72 -32.48 -18.84
CA ARG A 169 21.55 -33.86 -18.37
C ARG A 169 22.61 -34.22 -17.32
N GLU A 170 23.87 -33.91 -17.57
CA GLU A 170 24.99 -34.17 -16.65
C GLU A 170 24.85 -33.39 -15.33
N TRP A 171 24.34 -32.16 -15.40
CA TRP A 171 24.01 -31.39 -14.19
C TRP A 171 22.90 -32.04 -13.36
N ARG A 172 21.85 -32.54 -14.01
CA ARG A 172 20.75 -33.23 -13.31
C ARG A 172 21.24 -34.50 -12.64
N GLU A 173 22.07 -35.29 -13.31
CA GLU A 173 22.67 -36.47 -12.69
C GLU A 173 23.57 -36.12 -11.50
N TYR A 174 24.35 -35.04 -11.56
CA TYR A 174 25.15 -34.57 -10.43
C TYR A 174 24.27 -34.13 -9.24
N CYS A 175 23.21 -33.36 -9.49
CA CYS A 175 22.26 -32.94 -8.45
C CYS A 175 21.58 -34.13 -7.75
N ILE A 176 21.30 -35.20 -8.50
CA ILE A 176 20.62 -36.39 -7.96
C ILE A 176 21.59 -37.30 -7.21
N LYS A 177 22.80 -37.50 -7.73
CA LYS A 177 23.73 -38.53 -7.24
C LYS A 177 24.78 -38.02 -6.23
N GLN A 178 25.15 -36.74 -6.28
CA GLN A 178 26.34 -36.24 -5.55
C GLN A 178 26.18 -34.91 -4.82
N LEU A 179 25.11 -34.15 -5.02
CA LEU A 179 24.93 -32.87 -4.35
C LEU A 179 24.43 -33.09 -2.90
N PRO A 180 25.23 -32.73 -1.87
CA PRO A 180 24.79 -32.88 -0.47
C PRO A 180 23.66 -31.89 -0.14
N PHE A 181 22.86 -32.16 0.90
CA PHE A 181 21.79 -31.24 1.33
C PHE A 181 22.34 -29.85 1.66
N ILE A 182 21.53 -28.80 1.43
CA ILE A 182 21.89 -27.37 1.62
C ILE A 182 22.51 -27.11 3.01
N THR A 183 22.06 -27.84 4.04
CA THR A 183 22.56 -27.76 5.42
C THR A 183 24.00 -28.24 5.59
N HIS A 184 24.51 -29.04 4.65
CA HIS A 184 25.87 -29.58 4.63
C HIS A 184 26.75 -28.90 3.56
N GLN A 185 26.18 -27.98 2.78
CA GLN A 185 26.91 -27.22 1.75
C GLN A 185 27.61 -25.96 2.32
N VAL A 186 27.25 -25.52 3.53
CA VAL A 186 27.76 -24.31 4.18
C VAL A 186 28.02 -24.58 5.66
N ASP A 187 29.06 -23.97 6.24
CA ASP A 187 29.38 -24.07 7.66
C ASP A 187 28.20 -23.60 8.54
N THR A 188 27.92 -24.38 9.59
CA THR A 188 26.75 -24.22 10.48
C THR A 188 26.68 -22.86 11.17
N ASN A 189 27.81 -22.15 11.33
CA ASN A 189 27.88 -20.82 11.93
C ASN A 189 27.37 -19.70 11.01
N LEU A 190 27.15 -19.98 9.72
CA LEU A 190 26.74 -19.01 8.70
C LEU A 190 25.27 -19.20 8.27
N ILE A 191 24.58 -20.20 8.82
CA ILE A 191 23.18 -20.50 8.52
C ILE A 191 22.31 -20.00 9.68
N PHE A 192 21.36 -19.10 9.42
CA PHE A 192 20.33 -18.79 10.41
C PHE A 192 19.36 -19.98 10.51
N PRO A 193 19.24 -20.66 11.66
CA PRO A 193 18.34 -21.80 11.75
C PRO A 193 16.89 -21.32 11.68
N SER A 194 16.19 -21.62 10.59
CA SER A 194 14.73 -21.67 10.64
C SER A 194 14.38 -22.74 11.68
N ILE A 195 13.68 -22.37 12.75
CA ILE A 195 13.33 -23.16 13.95
C ILE A 195 12.68 -24.54 13.68
N ILE A 196 12.42 -24.89 12.41
CA ILE A 196 11.81 -26.14 11.98
C ILE A 196 12.86 -27.21 11.62
N THR A 197 14.03 -26.84 11.09
CA THR A 197 14.98 -27.82 10.54
C THR A 197 15.89 -28.47 11.58
N LEU A 198 16.27 -27.75 12.65
CA LEU A 198 17.08 -28.34 13.73
C LEU A 198 16.26 -29.28 14.63
N ASN A 199 14.97 -28.98 14.82
CA ASN A 199 14.07 -29.82 15.61
C ASN A 199 13.65 -31.12 14.90
N ALA A 200 13.73 -31.15 13.57
CA ALA A 200 13.43 -32.34 12.77
C ALA A 200 14.52 -33.42 12.85
N TYR A 201 15.76 -33.07 13.23
CA TYR A 201 16.87 -34.03 13.34
C TYR A 201 17.00 -34.71 14.71
N ASN A 202 16.38 -34.16 15.75
CA ASN A 202 16.45 -34.72 17.10
C ASN A 202 15.39 -35.80 17.38
N GLY A 203 14.54 -36.14 16.41
CA GLY A 203 13.48 -37.12 16.57
C GLY A 203 13.42 -38.09 15.40
N ALA A 204 13.73 -39.36 15.70
CA ALA A 204 13.51 -40.57 14.89
C ALA A 204 14.64 -41.01 13.94
N ASP A 205 15.23 -42.15 14.31
CA ASP A 205 15.70 -43.19 13.39
C ASP A 205 14.71 -43.36 12.22
N ILE A 206 15.13 -42.99 11.01
CA ILE A 206 14.53 -43.52 9.78
C ILE A 206 15.66 -44.20 9.00
N ARG A 207 15.78 -45.51 9.23
CA ARG A 207 16.47 -46.43 8.32
C ARG A 207 15.62 -46.64 7.08
N GLU A 208 16.34 -46.93 5.99
CA GLU A 208 15.94 -47.45 4.68
C GLU A 208 15.65 -46.44 3.55
N PRO A 209 16.49 -46.44 2.49
CA PRO A 209 16.17 -45.84 1.19
C PRO A 209 15.03 -46.59 0.50
N PHE A 210 14.15 -45.83 -0.17
CA PHE A 210 13.02 -46.31 -0.96
C PHE A 210 13.40 -47.39 -2.00
N PRO A 211 12.48 -48.31 -2.35
CA PRO A 211 12.71 -49.33 -3.36
C PRO A 211 12.91 -48.71 -4.75
N ILE A 212 13.94 -49.19 -5.45
CA ILE A 212 14.17 -48.91 -6.87
C ILE A 212 13.13 -49.68 -7.67
N VAL A 213 12.29 -48.97 -8.42
CA VAL A 213 11.44 -49.56 -9.46
C VAL A 213 12.35 -49.93 -10.63
N ASN A 214 12.48 -51.23 -10.90
CA ASN A 214 13.05 -51.72 -12.15
C ASN A 214 12.01 -51.48 -13.26
N GLU A 215 12.31 -50.57 -14.19
CA GLU A 215 11.58 -50.48 -15.45
C GLU A 215 12.09 -51.59 -16.38
N ASP A 216 11.21 -52.56 -16.61
CA ASP A 216 11.37 -53.59 -17.63
C ASP A 216 11.27 -53.00 -19.05
N LYS A 217 11.99 -53.70 -19.92
CA LYS A 217 12.20 -53.49 -21.35
C LYS A 217 10.92 -53.29 -22.15
N GLU A 218 10.91 -52.32 -23.07
CA GLU A 218 10.17 -52.43 -24.33
C GLU A 218 10.94 -51.81 -25.50
N ALA A 219 10.78 -52.46 -26.66
CA ALA A 219 11.68 -52.51 -27.80
C ALA A 219 11.85 -51.21 -28.59
N MET A 220 13.12 -50.87 -28.89
CA MET A 220 13.49 -49.98 -30.00
C MET A 220 13.31 -50.72 -31.33
N TYR A 221 12.51 -50.15 -32.21
CA TYR A 221 12.46 -50.52 -33.63
C TYR A 221 13.75 -50.08 -34.34
N ASN A 222 14.28 -50.98 -35.16
CA ASN A 222 15.51 -50.82 -35.93
C ASN A 222 15.44 -49.62 -36.90
N GLN A 223 16.34 -48.66 -36.73
CA GLN A 223 16.82 -47.81 -37.83
C GLN A 223 18.05 -48.49 -38.41
N THR A 224 17.88 -49.17 -39.54
CA THR A 224 18.99 -49.72 -40.32
C THR A 224 19.52 -48.61 -41.22
N GLU A 225 20.60 -47.96 -40.78
CA GLU A 225 21.46 -47.18 -41.68
C GLU A 225 22.19 -48.16 -42.61
N MET A 226 21.88 -48.10 -43.90
CA MET A 226 22.61 -48.84 -44.93
C MET A 226 23.87 -48.06 -45.32
N GLY A 227 25.02 -48.65 -45.00
CA GLY A 227 26.33 -48.20 -45.43
C GLY A 227 26.51 -48.31 -46.95
N ASN A 228 27.06 -47.24 -47.53
CA ASN A 228 27.38 -47.13 -48.94
C ASN A 228 28.86 -47.53 -49.14
N THR A 229 29.14 -48.59 -49.89
CA THR A 229 30.49 -48.84 -50.45
C THR A 229 30.44 -49.34 -51.90
N ASN A 230 31.12 -48.58 -52.75
CA ASN A 230 31.83 -48.90 -54.01
C ASN A 230 31.11 -49.44 -55.27
N ASN A 231 31.05 -48.54 -56.27
CA ASN A 231 31.54 -48.63 -57.66
C ASN A 231 31.49 -49.97 -58.43
N ASN A 232 30.75 -49.97 -59.55
CA ASN A 232 31.34 -50.04 -60.89
C ASN A 232 30.28 -49.83 -62.00
N ALA A 233 30.71 -49.16 -63.07
CA ALA A 233 29.93 -48.77 -64.24
C ALA A 233 29.58 -49.95 -65.17
N ILE A 234 28.51 -49.81 -65.96
CA ILE A 234 28.48 -49.86 -67.46
C ILE A 234 27.03 -49.55 -67.93
N PRO A 235 26.84 -48.91 -69.11
CA PRO A 235 25.65 -48.14 -69.50
C PRO A 235 24.80 -48.81 -70.58
N ARG A 236 23.54 -48.36 -70.77
CA ARG A 236 22.94 -48.05 -72.09
C ARG A 236 21.45 -47.70 -72.04
N ASP A 237 21.09 -46.81 -72.95
CA ASP A 237 19.79 -46.23 -73.27
C ASP A 237 18.60 -47.20 -73.19
N ILE A 238 17.56 -46.79 -72.46
CA ILE A 238 16.20 -47.35 -72.57
C ILE A 238 15.27 -46.18 -72.89
N SER A 239 14.57 -46.27 -74.03
CA SER A 239 13.63 -45.23 -74.45
C SER A 239 12.49 -45.10 -73.44
N GLN A 240 12.19 -43.88 -73.03
CA GLN A 240 11.12 -43.51 -72.07
C GLN A 240 9.75 -44.14 -72.40
N SER A 241 9.50 -44.51 -73.67
CA SER A 241 8.27 -45.14 -74.14
C SER A 241 8.02 -46.54 -73.58
N ASP A 242 9.07 -47.32 -73.35
CA ASP A 242 8.93 -48.72 -72.92
C ASP A 242 8.75 -48.81 -71.40
N LEU A 243 9.35 -47.88 -70.65
CA LEU A 243 9.06 -47.68 -69.22
C LEU A 243 7.60 -47.25 -68.99
N ASN A 244 7.05 -46.40 -69.85
CA ASN A 244 5.66 -45.97 -69.74
C ASN A 244 4.66 -47.10 -70.06
N LYS A 245 4.95 -47.95 -71.06
CA LYS A 245 4.12 -49.13 -71.36
C LYS A 245 4.16 -50.16 -70.22
N LEU A 246 5.34 -50.39 -69.64
CA LEU A 246 5.47 -51.30 -68.49
C LEU A 246 4.75 -50.75 -67.26
N SER A 247 4.81 -49.43 -67.01
CA SER A 247 4.03 -48.79 -65.95
C SER A 247 2.52 -48.93 -66.15
N GLN A 248 2.03 -48.80 -67.39
CA GLN A 248 0.61 -48.99 -67.72
C GLN A 248 0.16 -50.43 -67.48
N ASN A 249 0.96 -51.42 -67.87
CA ASN A 249 0.65 -52.83 -67.62
C ASN A 249 0.66 -53.17 -66.12
N ILE A 250 1.62 -52.62 -65.36
CA ILE A 250 1.64 -52.79 -63.91
C ILE A 250 0.41 -52.14 -63.27
N GLN A 251 -0.04 -50.99 -63.78
CA GLN A 251 -1.27 -50.35 -63.28
C GLN A 251 -2.53 -51.16 -63.57
N SER A 252 -2.66 -51.77 -64.75
CA SER A 252 -3.80 -52.65 -65.04
C SER A 252 -3.80 -53.92 -64.19
N GLU A 253 -2.64 -54.55 -63.96
CA GLU A 253 -2.54 -55.73 -63.09
C GLU A 253 -2.86 -55.40 -61.62
N ILE A 254 -2.46 -54.21 -61.15
CA ILE A 254 -2.82 -53.73 -59.81
C ILE A 254 -4.34 -53.54 -59.70
N GLU A 255 -4.98 -53.04 -60.74
CA GLU A 255 -6.43 -52.79 -60.76
C GLU A 255 -7.23 -54.10 -60.74
N GLU A 256 -6.80 -55.11 -61.51
CA GLU A 256 -7.35 -56.47 -61.43
C GLU A 256 -7.12 -57.11 -60.06
N PHE A 257 -5.94 -56.95 -59.45
CA PHE A 257 -5.66 -57.45 -58.10
C PHE A 257 -6.57 -56.80 -57.04
N LEU A 258 -6.89 -55.51 -57.20
CA LEU A 258 -7.81 -54.79 -56.31
C LEU A 258 -9.25 -55.26 -56.47
N GLU A 259 -9.68 -55.66 -57.67
CA GLU A 259 -10.98 -56.30 -57.91
C GLU A 259 -11.06 -57.69 -57.28
N LEU A 260 -10.05 -58.53 -57.52
CA LEU A 260 -9.99 -59.88 -56.94
C LEU A 260 -9.98 -59.84 -55.41
N LYS A 261 -9.29 -58.84 -54.83
CA LYS A 261 -9.29 -58.59 -53.37
C LYS A 261 -10.66 -58.17 -52.84
N ARG A 262 -11.45 -57.43 -53.62
CA ARG A 262 -12.83 -57.07 -53.26
C ARG A 262 -13.73 -58.30 -53.27
N GLU A 263 -13.63 -59.15 -54.28
CA GLU A 263 -14.40 -60.41 -54.39
C GLU A 263 -14.06 -61.39 -53.27
N TYR A 264 -12.77 -61.58 -52.98
CA TYR A 264 -12.33 -62.43 -51.87
C TYR A 264 -12.93 -61.98 -50.54
N LYS A 265 -12.99 -60.65 -50.30
CA LYS A 265 -13.56 -60.08 -49.08
C LYS A 265 -15.09 -60.25 -48.99
N GLN A 266 -15.78 -60.30 -50.14
CA GLN A 266 -17.23 -60.61 -50.18
C GLN A 266 -17.48 -62.10 -49.91
N LEU A 267 -16.70 -62.99 -50.53
CA LEU A 267 -16.76 -64.43 -50.28
C LEU A 267 -16.46 -64.78 -48.81
N GLU A 268 -15.51 -64.08 -48.18
CA GLU A 268 -15.20 -64.29 -46.77
C GLU A 268 -16.36 -63.92 -45.83
N LYS A 269 -17.17 -62.91 -46.19
CA LYS A 269 -18.39 -62.55 -45.44
C LYS A 269 -19.47 -63.62 -45.60
N LEU A 270 -19.73 -64.06 -46.83
CA LEU A 270 -20.72 -65.11 -47.10
C LEU A 270 -20.36 -66.42 -46.39
N LYS A 271 -19.08 -66.80 -46.40
CA LYS A 271 -18.61 -67.99 -45.67
C LYS A 271 -18.90 -67.89 -44.17
N LYS A 272 -18.68 -66.73 -43.55
CA LYS A 272 -18.99 -66.50 -42.13
C LYS A 272 -20.49 -66.59 -41.85
N GLU A 273 -21.32 -66.06 -42.75
CA GLU A 273 -22.78 -66.16 -42.64
C GLU A 273 -23.28 -67.61 -42.77
N GLU A 274 -22.76 -68.38 -43.73
CA GLU A 274 -23.08 -69.80 -43.89
C GLU A 274 -22.62 -70.64 -42.69
N GLU A 275 -21.44 -70.36 -42.14
CA GLU A 275 -20.93 -71.05 -40.95
C GLU A 275 -21.80 -70.78 -39.71
N ILE A 276 -22.33 -69.56 -39.58
CA ILE A 276 -23.31 -69.23 -38.54
C ILE A 276 -24.61 -70.03 -38.74
N GLN A 277 -25.10 -70.15 -39.97
CA GLN A 277 -26.32 -70.91 -40.26
C GLN A 277 -26.13 -72.42 -40.04
N LEU A 278 -25.00 -72.99 -40.48
CA LEU A 278 -24.67 -74.39 -40.23
C LEU A 278 -24.60 -74.70 -38.73
N ASN A 279 -24.04 -73.78 -37.93
CA ASN A 279 -24.01 -73.93 -36.48
C ASN A 279 -25.38 -73.83 -35.81
N LYS A 280 -26.34 -73.09 -36.38
CA LYS A 280 -27.73 -73.10 -35.91
C LYS A 280 -28.40 -74.44 -36.23
N ASN A 281 -28.32 -74.88 -37.49
CA ASN A 281 -28.94 -76.13 -37.92
C ASN A 281 -28.38 -77.36 -37.18
N LYS A 282 -27.07 -77.38 -36.88
CA LYS A 282 -26.46 -78.44 -36.04
C LYS A 282 -27.06 -78.48 -34.64
N LYS A 283 -27.26 -77.31 -34.01
CA LYS A 283 -27.87 -77.25 -32.67
C LYS A 283 -29.32 -77.73 -32.70
N ASP A 284 -30.06 -77.44 -33.78
CA ASP A 284 -31.44 -77.90 -33.93
C ASP A 284 -31.52 -79.42 -34.12
N VAL A 285 -30.61 -80.01 -34.91
CA VAL A 285 -30.50 -81.48 -35.05
C VAL A 285 -30.09 -82.14 -33.73
N ASP A 286 -29.12 -81.58 -33.00
CA ASP A 286 -28.70 -82.08 -31.69
C ASP A 286 -29.85 -82.01 -30.66
N LEU A 287 -30.73 -80.99 -30.76
CA LEU A 287 -31.92 -80.86 -29.92
C LEU A 287 -32.96 -81.94 -30.25
N ASP A 288 -33.26 -82.16 -31.53
CA ASP A 288 -34.23 -83.18 -31.97
C ASP A 288 -33.77 -84.61 -31.62
N GLU A 289 -32.47 -84.90 -31.77
CA GLU A 289 -31.88 -86.19 -31.41
C GLU A 289 -31.96 -86.44 -29.90
N LYS A 290 -31.77 -85.40 -29.10
CA LYS A 290 -31.89 -85.45 -27.64
C LYS A 290 -33.33 -85.59 -27.17
N ILE A 291 -34.29 -84.97 -27.85
CA ILE A 291 -35.73 -85.14 -27.59
C ILE A 291 -36.15 -86.59 -27.87
N ASN A 292 -35.69 -87.19 -28.97
CA ASN A 292 -35.96 -88.59 -29.29
C ASN A 292 -35.36 -89.58 -28.27
N MET A 293 -34.21 -89.29 -27.67
CA MET A 293 -33.65 -90.10 -26.57
C MET A 293 -34.43 -89.99 -25.25
N MET A 294 -35.20 -88.92 -25.03
CA MET A 294 -35.90 -88.62 -23.77
C MET A 294 -37.33 -89.17 -23.69
N LEU A 295 -37.88 -89.70 -24.79
CA LEU A 295 -39.24 -90.24 -24.86
C LEU A 295 -39.56 -91.50 -24.02
N PRO A 296 -38.61 -92.38 -23.64
CA PRO A 296 -38.96 -93.63 -22.93
C PRO A 296 -39.43 -93.48 -21.47
N ASP A 297 -38.98 -92.46 -20.71
CA ASP A 297 -39.26 -92.31 -19.26
C ASP A 297 -39.55 -90.84 -18.85
N PRO A 298 -40.74 -90.30 -19.13
CA PRO A 298 -41.00 -88.86 -19.03
C PRO A 298 -40.87 -88.29 -17.60
N GLU A 299 -41.25 -89.02 -16.56
CA GLU A 299 -41.28 -88.49 -15.18
C GLU A 299 -39.87 -88.31 -14.59
N ASP A 300 -38.98 -89.29 -14.77
CA ASP A 300 -37.60 -89.25 -14.26
C ASP A 300 -36.74 -88.22 -15.03
N TYR A 301 -37.07 -87.97 -16.31
CA TYR A 301 -36.45 -86.90 -17.10
C TYR A 301 -36.99 -85.51 -16.76
N ILE A 302 -38.28 -85.36 -16.42
CA ILE A 302 -38.82 -84.08 -15.95
C ILE A 302 -38.15 -83.69 -14.63
N GLU A 303 -37.94 -84.61 -13.70
CA GLU A 303 -37.24 -84.32 -12.44
C GLU A 303 -35.75 -83.95 -12.67
N LYS A 304 -35.08 -84.63 -13.60
CA LYS A 304 -33.71 -84.25 -14.04
C LYS A 304 -33.65 -82.92 -14.79
N LEU A 305 -34.71 -82.55 -15.51
CA LEU A 305 -34.81 -81.25 -16.18
C LEU A 305 -35.13 -80.14 -15.18
N ASP A 306 -36.03 -80.36 -14.23
CA ASP A 306 -36.36 -79.41 -13.17
C ASP A 306 -35.16 -79.15 -12.26
N SER A 307 -34.42 -80.19 -11.87
CA SER A 307 -33.16 -80.00 -11.12
C SER A 307 -32.12 -79.23 -11.92
N LYS A 308 -32.02 -79.45 -13.24
CA LYS A 308 -31.12 -78.69 -14.12
C LYS A 308 -31.60 -77.26 -14.34
N ILE A 309 -32.90 -77.03 -14.48
CA ILE A 309 -33.52 -75.71 -14.60
C ILE A 309 -33.28 -74.93 -13.31
N ASN A 310 -33.55 -75.53 -12.15
CA ASN A 310 -33.29 -74.92 -10.84
C ASN A 310 -31.81 -74.59 -10.67
N ALA A 311 -30.90 -75.51 -11.01
CA ALA A 311 -29.46 -75.24 -11.00
C ALA A 311 -29.04 -74.11 -11.97
N THR A 312 -29.69 -73.99 -13.13
CA THR A 312 -29.44 -72.87 -14.06
C THR A 312 -30.05 -71.56 -13.55
N HIS A 313 -31.19 -71.61 -12.87
CA HIS A 313 -31.86 -70.45 -12.29
C HIS A 313 -31.06 -69.89 -11.10
N GLU A 314 -30.53 -70.77 -10.25
CA GLU A 314 -29.59 -70.41 -9.19
C GLU A 314 -28.31 -69.79 -9.76
N LYS A 315 -27.74 -70.36 -10.84
CA LYS A 315 -26.60 -69.77 -11.53
C LYS A 315 -26.93 -68.41 -12.16
N MET A 316 -28.12 -68.26 -12.73
CA MET A 316 -28.57 -67.00 -13.32
C MET A 316 -28.76 -65.93 -12.26
N LYS A 317 -29.31 -66.29 -11.11
CA LYS A 317 -29.46 -65.40 -9.96
C LYS A 317 -28.09 -64.99 -9.40
N LEU A 318 -27.16 -65.94 -9.26
CA LEU A 318 -25.79 -65.63 -8.84
C LEU A 318 -25.08 -64.69 -9.84
N LEU A 319 -25.24 -64.91 -11.14
CA LEU A 319 -24.69 -64.03 -12.18
C LEU A 319 -25.36 -62.65 -12.18
N GLN A 320 -26.66 -62.57 -11.92
CA GLN A 320 -27.41 -61.33 -11.77
C GLN A 320 -26.89 -60.55 -10.55
N ASP A 321 -26.69 -61.22 -9.42
CA ASP A 321 -26.17 -60.63 -8.20
C ASP A 321 -24.72 -60.13 -8.42
N GLN A 322 -23.87 -60.94 -9.07
CA GLN A 322 -22.52 -60.54 -9.47
C GLN A 322 -22.52 -59.34 -10.44
N TRP A 323 -23.46 -59.31 -11.39
CA TRP A 323 -23.61 -58.20 -12.32
C TRP A 323 -24.05 -56.92 -11.62
N GLU A 324 -25.02 -57.01 -10.70
CA GLU A 324 -25.48 -55.85 -9.92
C GLU A 324 -24.40 -55.33 -8.97
N GLU A 325 -23.61 -56.23 -8.37
CA GLU A 325 -22.48 -55.89 -7.52
C GLU A 325 -21.39 -55.15 -8.29
N VAL A 326 -21.09 -55.54 -9.55
CA VAL A 326 -20.11 -54.84 -10.42
C VAL A 326 -20.70 -53.57 -11.04
N LYS A 327 -22.00 -53.54 -11.34
CA LYS A 327 -22.66 -52.40 -11.99
C LYS A 327 -22.76 -51.18 -11.07
N LYS A 328 -23.01 -51.38 -9.77
CA LYS A 328 -23.09 -50.29 -8.78
C LYS A 328 -21.82 -49.42 -8.73
N PRO A 329 -20.61 -49.96 -8.49
CA PRO A 329 -19.39 -49.15 -8.44
C PRO A 329 -19.08 -48.51 -9.80
N TYR A 330 -19.38 -49.18 -10.91
CA TYR A 330 -19.19 -48.61 -12.25
C TYR A 330 -20.08 -47.38 -12.51
N MET A 331 -21.36 -47.45 -12.11
CA MET A 331 -22.29 -46.31 -12.24
C MET A 331 -21.88 -45.15 -11.32
N GLU A 332 -21.39 -45.43 -10.12
CA GLU A 332 -20.81 -44.41 -9.23
C GLU A 332 -19.54 -43.78 -9.80
N GLU A 333 -18.68 -44.56 -10.46
CA GLU A 333 -17.48 -44.02 -11.09
C GLU A 333 -17.83 -43.14 -12.30
N LYS A 334 -18.84 -43.54 -13.07
CA LYS A 334 -19.37 -42.75 -14.19
C LYS A 334 -20.01 -41.44 -13.73
N SER A 335 -20.78 -41.46 -12.64
CA SER A 335 -21.35 -40.23 -12.06
C SER A 335 -20.27 -39.32 -11.48
N LYS A 336 -19.25 -39.87 -10.81
CA LYS A 336 -18.07 -39.12 -10.34
C LYS A 336 -17.30 -38.47 -11.50
N LYS A 337 -17.13 -39.15 -12.64
CA LYS A 337 -16.49 -38.58 -13.84
C LYS A 337 -17.33 -37.45 -14.46
N SER A 338 -18.65 -37.60 -14.52
CA SER A 338 -19.56 -36.54 -15.01
C SER A 338 -19.53 -35.29 -14.12
N ASN A 339 -19.55 -35.46 -12.80
CA ASN A 339 -19.45 -34.33 -11.86
C ASN A 339 -18.09 -33.63 -11.95
N LYS A 340 -16.99 -34.38 -12.14
CA LYS A 340 -15.67 -33.79 -12.39
C LYS A 340 -15.66 -32.93 -13.66
N GLN A 341 -16.35 -33.35 -14.73
CA GLN A 341 -16.45 -32.57 -15.97
C GLN A 341 -17.15 -31.21 -15.74
N SER A 342 -18.21 -31.19 -14.92
CA SER A 342 -18.93 -29.95 -14.54
C SER A 342 -18.04 -29.00 -13.75
N HIS A 343 -17.34 -29.49 -12.72
CA HIS A 343 -16.40 -28.68 -11.95
C HIS A 343 -15.23 -28.18 -12.79
N THR A 344 -14.77 -28.96 -13.76
CA THR A 344 -13.72 -28.52 -14.69
C THR A 344 -14.21 -27.33 -15.54
N SER A 345 -15.47 -27.35 -15.99
CA SER A 345 -16.08 -26.23 -16.71
C SER A 345 -16.20 -24.96 -15.86
N GLU A 346 -16.61 -25.09 -14.59
CA GLU A 346 -16.69 -23.97 -13.65
C GLU A 346 -15.31 -23.36 -13.39
N HIS A 347 -14.27 -24.19 -13.24
CA HIS A 347 -12.90 -23.73 -13.09
C HIS A 347 -12.38 -23.00 -14.33
N TYR A 348 -12.78 -23.42 -15.55
CA TYR A 348 -12.44 -22.69 -16.77
C TYR A 348 -13.10 -21.31 -16.82
N GLU A 349 -14.35 -21.18 -16.39
CA GLU A 349 -15.05 -19.89 -16.33
C GLU A 349 -14.41 -18.96 -15.29
N GLN A 350 -14.07 -19.49 -14.11
CA GLN A 350 -13.32 -18.75 -13.07
C GLN A 350 -11.94 -18.30 -13.59
N LEU A 351 -11.22 -19.16 -14.31
CA LEU A 351 -9.93 -18.81 -14.90
C LEU A 351 -10.06 -17.74 -15.98
N ARG A 352 -11.16 -17.75 -16.74
CA ARG A 352 -11.48 -16.71 -17.74
C ARG A 352 -11.72 -15.36 -17.07
N GLN A 353 -12.53 -15.32 -16.01
CA GLN A 353 -12.79 -14.11 -15.23
C GLN A 353 -11.52 -13.57 -14.55
N LEU A 354 -10.68 -14.45 -14.01
CA LEU A 354 -9.39 -14.06 -13.43
C LEU A 354 -8.43 -13.45 -14.47
N ARG A 355 -8.45 -13.95 -15.71
CA ARG A 355 -7.63 -13.36 -16.80
C ARG A 355 -8.13 -11.99 -17.21
N GLU A 356 -9.43 -11.80 -17.31
CA GLU A 356 -10.05 -10.53 -17.67
C GLU A 356 -9.76 -9.45 -16.61
N THR A 357 -10.01 -9.78 -15.33
CA THR A 357 -9.70 -8.90 -14.20
C THR A 357 -8.21 -8.57 -14.09
N ALA A 358 -7.31 -9.54 -14.34
CA ALA A 358 -5.87 -9.28 -14.38
C ALA A 358 -5.46 -8.34 -15.53
N GLN A 359 -6.16 -8.39 -16.66
CA GLN A 359 -5.93 -7.49 -17.80
C GLN A 359 -6.45 -6.08 -17.52
N ASP A 360 -7.60 -5.94 -16.86
CA ASP A 360 -8.12 -4.66 -16.37
C ASP A 360 -7.16 -4.00 -15.38
N LEU A 361 -6.70 -4.75 -14.38
CA LEU A 361 -5.70 -4.30 -13.39
C LEU A 361 -4.40 -3.83 -14.05
N ARG A 362 -3.93 -4.51 -15.11
CA ARG A 362 -2.77 -4.07 -15.88
C ARG A 362 -3.00 -2.73 -16.57
N ARG A 363 -4.15 -2.55 -17.23
CA ARG A 363 -4.50 -1.27 -17.88
C ARG A 363 -4.57 -0.14 -16.86
N GLU A 364 -5.20 -0.36 -15.72
CA GLU A 364 -5.25 0.64 -14.64
C GLU A 364 -3.86 0.96 -14.10
N TYR A 365 -3.00 -0.05 -13.91
CA TYR A 365 -1.63 0.15 -13.46
C TYR A 365 -0.83 1.00 -14.46
N GLU A 366 -0.94 0.76 -15.76
CA GLU A 366 -0.28 1.56 -16.80
C GLU A 366 -0.76 3.01 -16.80
N ILE A 367 -2.08 3.24 -16.74
CA ILE A 367 -2.67 4.59 -16.67
C ILE A 367 -2.15 5.33 -15.43
N ARG A 368 -2.17 4.65 -14.27
CA ARG A 368 -1.72 5.23 -13.00
C ARG A 368 -0.22 5.50 -12.98
N THR A 369 0.58 4.62 -13.59
CA THR A 369 2.03 4.82 -13.74
C THR A 369 2.34 6.00 -14.66
N ASN A 370 1.62 6.15 -15.77
CA ASN A 370 1.78 7.29 -16.67
C ASN A 370 1.37 8.60 -15.98
N ALA A 371 0.29 8.60 -15.21
CA ALA A 371 -0.12 9.75 -14.40
C ALA A 371 0.94 10.10 -13.34
N PHE A 372 1.48 9.10 -12.65
CA PHE A 372 2.57 9.29 -11.68
C PHE A 372 3.81 9.90 -12.33
N ASN A 373 4.23 9.41 -13.50
CA ASN A 373 5.38 9.93 -14.22
C ASN A 373 5.16 11.40 -14.64
N LYS A 374 3.99 11.75 -15.19
CA LYS A 374 3.63 13.14 -15.53
C LYS A 374 3.67 14.06 -14.30
N LEU A 375 3.12 13.61 -13.16
CA LEU A 375 3.18 14.36 -11.91
C LEU A 375 4.62 14.53 -11.40
N ASN A 376 5.43 13.49 -11.51
CA ASN A 376 6.82 13.51 -11.06
C ASN A 376 7.72 14.36 -11.97
N GLU A 377 7.38 14.53 -13.24
CA GLU A 377 8.02 15.49 -14.15
C GLU A 377 7.66 16.94 -13.82
N ASN A 378 6.39 17.19 -13.48
CA ASN A 378 5.90 18.52 -13.09
C ASN A 378 6.33 18.95 -11.68
N LEU A 379 6.76 17.99 -10.84
CA LEU A 379 7.32 18.30 -9.53
C LEU A 379 8.74 18.86 -9.71
N PRO A 380 9.05 20.05 -9.15
CA PRO A 380 10.38 20.62 -9.24
C PRO A 380 11.40 19.67 -8.58
N LYS A 381 12.30 19.08 -9.40
CA LYS A 381 13.39 18.16 -9.00
C LYS A 381 14.52 18.83 -8.20
N LYS A 382 14.27 19.94 -7.52
CA LYS A 382 15.21 20.54 -6.59
C LYS A 382 14.86 20.06 -5.19
N SER A 383 15.73 19.23 -4.62
CA SER A 383 15.82 19.11 -3.17
C SER A 383 16.13 20.51 -2.65
N VAL A 384 15.11 21.24 -2.22
CA VAL A 384 15.33 22.57 -1.67
C VAL A 384 16.11 22.36 -0.39
N ASN A 385 17.42 22.61 -0.47
CA ASN A 385 18.35 22.30 0.60
C ASN A 385 17.86 23.00 1.87
N ARG A 386 17.75 22.24 2.97
CA ARG A 386 17.37 22.77 4.29
C ARG A 386 18.17 24.03 4.63
N SER A 387 19.45 24.05 4.27
CA SER A 387 20.34 25.21 4.44
C SER A 387 19.87 26.46 3.70
N SER A 388 19.23 26.34 2.54
CA SER A 388 18.64 27.47 1.80
C SER A 388 17.47 28.09 2.55
N TYR A 389 16.58 27.26 3.11
CA TYR A 389 15.48 27.76 3.95
C TYR A 389 16.02 28.36 5.24
N THR A 390 16.99 27.70 5.89
CA THR A 390 17.61 28.24 7.11
C THR A 390 18.29 29.57 6.85
N LYS A 391 19.03 29.73 5.74
CA LYS A 391 19.63 31.02 5.34
C LYS A 391 18.58 32.09 5.09
N ARG A 392 17.53 31.77 4.31
CA ARG A 392 16.43 32.70 4.05
C ARG A 392 15.71 33.13 5.33
N ILE A 393 15.47 32.20 6.25
CA ILE A 393 14.87 32.49 7.57
C ILE A 393 15.80 33.40 8.38
N LEU A 394 17.11 33.15 8.39
CA LEU A 394 18.08 34.00 9.08
C LEU A 394 18.17 35.41 8.46
N GLU A 395 18.09 35.52 7.14
CA GLU A 395 18.02 36.81 6.44
C GLU A 395 16.75 37.58 6.82
N ILE A 396 15.59 36.92 6.85
CA ILE A 396 14.33 37.51 7.31
C ILE A 396 14.45 37.98 8.77
N ILE A 397 15.02 37.15 9.66
CA ILE A 397 15.24 37.53 11.06
C ILE A 397 16.16 38.76 11.15
N ASN A 398 17.23 38.82 10.35
CA ASN A 398 18.13 39.96 10.35
C ASN A 398 17.46 41.23 9.82
N ASN A 399 16.60 41.10 8.79
CA ASN A 399 15.80 42.20 8.28
C ASN A 399 14.79 42.70 9.31
N ILE A 400 14.12 41.80 10.05
CA ILE A 400 13.21 42.17 11.15
C ILE A 400 13.98 42.96 12.22
N LYS A 401 15.15 42.48 12.66
CA LYS A 401 15.98 43.20 13.63
C LYS A 401 16.39 44.59 13.14
N LYS A 402 16.71 44.72 11.85
CA LYS A 402 17.04 46.02 11.25
C LYS A 402 15.80 46.93 11.24
N GLN A 403 14.64 46.41 10.85
CA GLN A 403 13.37 47.14 10.89
C GLN A 403 13.04 47.60 12.31
N ASP A 404 13.20 46.77 13.33
CA ASP A 404 12.97 47.15 14.74
C ASP A 404 13.88 48.32 15.16
N SER A 405 15.17 48.27 14.77
CA SER A 405 16.10 49.37 15.04
C SER A 405 15.69 50.67 14.32
N ASP A 406 15.24 50.57 13.08
CA ASP A 406 14.82 51.74 12.31
C ASP A 406 13.48 52.29 12.81
N ILE A 407 12.54 51.44 13.24
CA ILE A 407 11.31 51.85 13.92
C ILE A 407 11.63 52.61 15.21
N MET A 408 12.59 52.14 16.02
CA MET A 408 13.01 52.84 17.23
C MET A 408 13.60 54.23 16.94
N LYS A 409 14.35 54.38 15.84
CA LYS A 409 14.81 55.71 15.38
C LYS A 409 13.65 56.59 14.99
N ILE A 410 12.71 56.10 14.16
CA ILE A 410 11.52 56.84 13.74
C ILE A 410 10.69 57.29 14.95
N ILE A 411 10.53 56.44 15.97
CA ILE A 411 9.82 56.80 17.21
C ILE A 411 10.55 57.92 17.96
N THR A 412 11.88 57.83 18.04
CA THR A 412 12.71 58.85 18.71
C THR A 412 12.61 60.19 17.98
N ASP A 413 12.72 60.18 16.66
CA ASP A 413 12.59 61.37 15.81
C ASP A 413 11.18 61.96 15.90
N THR A 414 10.14 61.11 15.90
CA THR A 414 8.75 61.55 16.05
C THR A 414 8.53 62.20 17.42
N LYS A 415 9.08 61.63 18.50
CA LYS A 415 9.02 62.25 19.84
C LYS A 415 9.77 63.58 19.88
N GLN A 416 10.90 63.68 19.19
CA GLN A 416 11.66 64.92 19.10
C GLN A 416 10.88 66.00 18.35
N VAL A 417 10.29 65.67 17.20
CA VAL A 417 9.42 66.59 16.44
C VAL A 417 8.21 67.02 17.28
N GLN A 418 7.58 66.11 18.04
CA GLN A 418 6.47 66.47 18.94
C GLN A 418 6.92 67.43 20.05
N LYS A 419 8.12 67.23 20.60
CA LYS A 419 8.69 68.13 21.62
C LYS A 419 8.97 69.51 21.04
N ASP A 420 9.53 69.58 19.84
CA ASP A 420 9.82 70.83 19.15
C ASP A 420 8.53 71.58 18.79
N LEU A 421 7.49 70.86 18.34
CA LEU A 421 6.15 71.40 18.09
C LEU A 421 5.57 72.03 19.36
N ASN A 422 5.57 71.30 20.48
CA ASN A 422 5.05 71.79 21.75
C ASN A 422 5.86 73.01 22.27
N ASN A 423 7.18 73.01 22.07
CA ASN A 423 8.03 74.12 22.45
C ASN A 423 7.73 75.39 21.62
N VAL A 424 7.56 75.25 20.31
CA VAL A 424 7.20 76.37 19.42
C VAL A 424 5.79 76.87 19.74
N ASN A 425 4.81 75.98 19.92
CA ASN A 425 3.45 76.36 20.27
C ASN A 425 3.40 77.12 21.60
N GLY A 426 4.09 76.62 22.64
CA GLY A 426 4.18 77.32 23.92
C GLY A 426 4.93 78.64 23.86
N LYS A 427 5.89 78.82 22.93
CA LYS A 427 6.53 80.13 22.67
C LYS A 427 5.53 81.09 22.03
N ILE A 428 4.75 80.64 21.05
CA ILE A 428 3.72 81.46 20.39
C ILE A 428 2.70 81.95 21.43
N GLU A 429 2.15 81.06 22.25
CA GLU A 429 1.19 81.41 23.30
C GLU A 429 1.75 82.42 24.30
N ARG A 430 2.96 82.20 24.82
CA ARG A 430 3.61 83.15 25.76
C ARG A 430 3.87 84.51 25.12
N CYS A 431 4.35 84.54 23.86
CA CYS A 431 4.58 85.79 23.14
C CYS A 431 3.27 86.55 22.90
N PHE A 432 2.19 85.83 22.57
CA PHE A 432 0.86 86.42 22.41
C PHE A 432 0.36 87.00 23.74
N THR A 433 0.41 86.25 24.84
CA THR A 433 -0.03 86.75 26.17
C THR A 433 0.74 88.00 26.60
N LEU A 434 2.06 88.05 26.37
CA LEU A 434 2.87 89.23 26.69
C LEU A 434 2.48 90.44 25.81
N ALA A 435 2.29 90.24 24.51
CA ALA A 435 1.87 91.31 23.61
C ALA A 435 0.45 91.81 23.94
N ASP A 436 -0.46 90.90 24.26
CA ASP A 436 -1.83 91.18 24.68
C ASP A 436 -1.85 92.02 25.96
N GLU A 437 -1.13 91.60 27.01
CA GLU A 437 -1.02 92.36 28.26
C GLU A 437 -0.37 93.74 28.08
N MET A 438 0.69 93.86 27.28
CA MET A 438 1.37 95.14 27.06
C MET A 438 0.47 96.13 26.32
N ILE A 439 -0.19 95.69 25.25
CA ILE A 439 -1.05 96.56 24.46
C ILE A 439 -2.32 96.90 25.25
N PHE A 440 -2.91 95.93 25.97
CA PHE A 440 -4.14 96.12 26.74
C PHE A 440 -4.01 97.19 27.84
N LYS A 441 -2.83 97.36 28.46
CA LYS A 441 -2.59 98.40 29.47
C LYS A 441 -2.80 99.82 28.93
N ASP A 442 -2.50 100.06 27.66
CA ASP A 442 -2.59 101.39 27.02
C ASP A 442 -3.88 101.60 26.21
N VAL A 443 -4.73 100.58 26.08
CA VAL A 443 -6.03 100.62 25.36
C VAL A 443 -6.98 101.68 25.92
N SER A 444 -6.94 101.95 27.22
CA SER A 444 -7.81 102.97 27.85
C SER A 444 -7.31 104.40 27.64
N ARG A 445 -6.04 104.59 27.24
CA ARG A 445 -5.37 105.89 27.19
C ARG A 445 -5.27 106.49 25.79
N ASP A 446 -5.12 105.64 24.77
CA ASP A 446 -4.88 106.08 23.40
C ASP A 446 -5.78 105.35 22.38
N ASP A 447 -6.34 106.09 21.43
CA ASP A 447 -7.17 105.52 20.35
C ASP A 447 -6.32 104.69 19.37
N VAL A 448 -5.03 105.02 19.24
CA VAL A 448 -4.07 104.23 18.48
C VAL A 448 -3.86 102.85 19.13
N SER A 449 -3.73 102.79 20.46
CA SER A 449 -3.61 101.53 21.21
C SER A 449 -4.86 100.64 21.09
N ARG A 450 -6.06 101.24 21.03
CA ARG A 450 -7.30 100.48 20.74
C ARG A 450 -7.30 99.84 19.35
N LYS A 451 -6.83 100.56 18.34
CA LYS A 451 -6.71 100.03 16.97
C LYS A 451 -5.63 98.94 16.90
N ALA A 452 -4.49 99.14 17.56
CA ALA A 452 -3.43 98.14 17.66
C ALA A 452 -3.89 96.85 18.37
N TYR A 453 -4.68 96.96 19.44
CA TYR A 453 -5.27 95.81 20.12
C TYR A 453 -6.20 95.01 19.22
N LYS A 454 -7.09 95.68 18.47
CA LYS A 454 -7.95 95.01 17.49
C LYS A 454 -7.14 94.27 16.43
N TYR A 455 -6.10 94.90 15.89
CA TYR A 455 -5.21 94.24 14.93
C TYR A 455 -4.46 93.04 15.52
N LEU A 456 -4.03 93.11 16.79
CA LEU A 456 -3.40 91.97 17.47
C LEU A 456 -4.35 90.78 17.59
N VAL A 457 -5.59 91.02 18.01
CA VAL A 457 -6.61 89.96 18.14
C VAL A 457 -6.93 89.37 16.77
N THR A 458 -7.14 90.20 15.75
CA THR A 458 -7.37 89.73 14.37
C THR A 458 -6.18 88.93 13.83
N LEU A 459 -4.95 89.39 14.07
CA LEU A 459 -3.76 88.64 13.66
C LEU A 459 -3.71 87.26 14.32
N HIS A 460 -4.04 87.16 15.61
CA HIS A 460 -4.05 85.89 16.31
C HIS A 460 -5.18 84.97 15.84
N THR A 461 -6.38 85.48 15.55
CA THR A 461 -7.45 84.69 14.95
C THR A 461 -7.07 84.16 13.58
N ASP A 462 -6.52 85.01 12.72
CA ASP A 462 -6.12 84.66 11.35
C ASP A 462 -4.98 83.62 11.37
N CYS A 463 -3.98 83.79 12.25
CA CYS A 463 -2.91 82.80 12.44
C CYS A 463 -3.46 81.45 12.91
N ASN A 464 -4.43 81.44 13.82
CA ASN A 464 -5.05 80.21 14.29
C ASN A 464 -5.90 79.53 13.22
N GLU A 465 -6.58 80.29 12.38
CA GLU A 465 -7.29 79.77 11.20
C GLU A 465 -6.31 79.15 10.20
N ILE A 466 -5.17 79.79 9.93
CA ILE A 466 -4.11 79.23 9.09
C ILE A 466 -3.60 77.91 9.67
N VAL A 467 -3.34 77.83 10.98
CA VAL A 467 -2.92 76.59 11.64
C VAL A 467 -3.96 75.48 11.44
N LYS A 468 -5.26 75.78 11.62
CA LYS A 468 -6.34 74.80 11.39
C LYS A 468 -6.36 74.30 9.94
N VAL A 469 -6.33 75.21 8.97
CA VAL A 469 -6.34 74.84 7.54
C VAL A 469 -5.10 74.00 7.20
N VAL A 470 -3.92 74.35 7.71
CA VAL A 470 -2.69 73.56 7.51
C VAL A 470 -2.82 72.16 8.12
N THR A 471 -3.44 72.02 9.31
CA THR A 471 -3.68 70.70 9.91
C THR A 471 -4.67 69.86 9.09
N GLU A 472 -5.72 70.46 8.55
CA GLU A 472 -6.69 69.79 7.68
C GLU A 472 -6.05 69.35 6.36
N ILE A 473 -5.26 70.21 5.72
CA ILE A 473 -4.45 69.87 4.54
C ILE A 473 -3.52 68.69 4.86
N GLY A 474 -2.89 68.69 6.04
CA GLY A 474 -2.04 67.60 6.50
C GLY A 474 -2.79 66.27 6.66
N ASN A 475 -4.02 66.31 7.16
CA ASN A 475 -4.88 65.13 7.31
C ASN A 475 -5.34 64.60 5.95
N LEU A 476 -5.84 65.49 5.08
CA LEU A 476 -6.22 65.13 3.71
C LEU A 476 -5.05 64.53 2.93
N LYS A 477 -3.84 65.07 3.08
CA LYS A 477 -2.64 64.52 2.43
C LYS A 477 -2.30 63.10 2.90
N LYS A 478 -2.52 62.79 4.19
CA LYS A 478 -2.35 61.42 4.71
C LYS A 478 -3.42 60.48 4.14
N GLU A 479 -4.67 60.93 4.06
CA GLU A 479 -5.76 60.13 3.46
C GLU A 479 -5.50 59.87 1.97
N MET A 480 -5.09 60.90 1.21
CA MET A 480 -4.71 60.75 -0.19
C MET A 480 -3.61 59.70 -0.35
N LYS A 481 -2.53 59.79 0.44
CA LYS A 481 -1.44 58.81 0.37
C LYS A 481 -1.88 57.39 0.74
N ASN A 482 -2.78 57.23 1.72
CA ASN A 482 -3.33 55.93 2.09
C ASN A 482 -4.19 55.34 0.98
N LEU A 483 -5.00 56.17 0.30
CA LEU A 483 -5.78 55.74 -0.86
C LEU A 483 -4.87 55.37 -2.03
N GLU A 484 -3.82 56.13 -2.29
CA GLU A 484 -2.79 55.79 -3.29
C GLU A 484 -2.13 54.43 -2.98
N GLU A 485 -1.73 54.18 -1.74
CA GLU A 485 -1.14 52.90 -1.33
C GLU A 485 -2.13 51.73 -1.50
N GLN A 486 -3.42 51.94 -1.23
CA GLN A 486 -4.46 50.94 -1.51
C GLN A 486 -4.62 50.68 -3.01
N ILE A 487 -4.55 51.72 -3.84
CA ILE A 487 -4.58 51.57 -5.30
C ILE A 487 -3.39 50.76 -5.78
N ASP A 488 -2.18 51.04 -5.29
CA ASP A 488 -0.97 50.30 -5.65
C ASP A 488 -1.06 48.82 -5.25
N VAL A 489 -1.58 48.54 -4.05
CA VAL A 489 -1.84 47.18 -3.59
C VAL A 489 -2.86 46.47 -4.50
N LEU A 490 -3.89 47.15 -4.96
CA LEU A 490 -4.87 46.56 -5.89
C LEU A 490 -4.27 46.35 -7.28
N CYS A 491 -3.44 47.27 -7.77
CA CYS A 491 -2.74 47.13 -9.04
C CYS A 491 -1.75 45.96 -9.03
N SER A 492 -0.99 45.79 -7.95
CA SER A 492 -0.01 44.70 -7.79
C SER A 492 -0.63 43.29 -7.72
N LYS A 493 -1.94 43.19 -7.46
CA LYS A 493 -2.64 41.90 -7.43
C LYS A 493 -2.94 41.33 -8.82
N ASN A 494 -2.51 41.98 -9.90
CA ASN A 494 -2.73 41.60 -11.30
C ASN A 494 -4.18 41.12 -11.56
N LEU A 495 -5.16 41.77 -10.92
CA LEU A 495 -6.57 41.38 -10.98
C LEU A 495 -7.10 41.41 -12.42
N GLY A 496 -6.62 42.36 -13.24
CA GLY A 496 -6.97 42.43 -14.65
C GLY A 496 -6.50 41.21 -15.44
N GLU A 497 -5.23 40.82 -15.31
CA GLU A 497 -4.68 39.64 -15.99
C GLU A 497 -5.36 38.35 -15.52
N ASN A 498 -5.59 38.22 -14.20
CA ASN A 498 -6.30 37.08 -13.62
C ASN A 498 -7.74 36.99 -14.10
N LEU A 499 -8.46 38.12 -14.22
CA LEU A 499 -9.82 38.14 -14.76
C LEU A 499 -9.86 37.77 -16.24
N VAL A 500 -8.87 38.21 -17.03
CA VAL A 500 -8.74 37.81 -18.44
C VAL A 500 -8.50 36.31 -18.55
N GLN A 501 -7.61 35.73 -17.73
CA GLN A 501 -7.37 34.29 -17.70
C GLN A 501 -8.63 33.50 -17.31
N ILE A 502 -9.32 33.92 -16.24
CA ILE A 502 -10.58 33.29 -15.82
C ILE A 502 -11.62 33.34 -16.93
N GLN A 503 -11.70 34.46 -17.66
CA GLN A 503 -12.64 34.60 -18.76
C GLN A 503 -12.29 33.67 -19.94
N GLN A 504 -11.01 33.52 -20.27
CA GLN A 504 -10.54 32.56 -21.27
C GLN A 504 -10.86 31.11 -20.86
N ASP A 505 -10.64 30.76 -19.59
CA ASP A 505 -10.95 29.42 -19.06
C ASP A 505 -12.46 29.12 -19.13
N ILE A 506 -13.31 30.10 -18.80
CA ILE A 506 -14.77 29.96 -18.93
C ILE A 506 -15.17 29.76 -20.39
N GLU A 507 -14.57 30.49 -21.34
CA GLU A 507 -14.82 30.29 -22.77
C GLU A 507 -14.39 28.89 -23.23
N HIS A 508 -13.23 28.41 -22.75
CA HIS A 508 -12.75 27.06 -23.04
C HIS A 508 -13.72 25.99 -22.51
N MET A 509 -14.14 26.09 -21.24
CA MET A 509 -15.10 25.15 -20.65
C MET A 509 -16.45 25.16 -21.37
N ARG A 510 -16.92 26.33 -21.81
CA ARG A 510 -18.13 26.45 -22.64
C ARG A 510 -17.94 25.80 -24.00
N GLY A 511 -16.78 25.97 -24.62
CA GLY A 511 -16.40 25.30 -25.86
C GLY A 511 -16.44 23.78 -25.72
N GLU A 512 -15.77 23.23 -24.70
CA GLU A 512 -15.80 21.80 -24.40
C GLU A 512 -17.21 21.28 -24.11
N SER A 513 -17.99 22.02 -23.33
CA SER A 513 -19.38 21.69 -23.03
C SER A 513 -20.24 21.63 -24.30
N ASN A 514 -20.04 22.58 -25.22
CA ASN A 514 -20.73 22.59 -26.51
C ASN A 514 -20.31 21.41 -27.38
N VAL A 515 -19.01 21.09 -27.44
CA VAL A 515 -18.48 19.93 -28.18
C VAL A 515 -19.10 18.63 -27.63
N LEU A 516 -19.11 18.45 -26.31
CA LEU A 516 -19.72 17.31 -25.64
C LEU A 516 -21.23 17.23 -25.93
N LEU A 517 -21.95 18.34 -25.90
CA LEU A 517 -23.37 18.39 -26.26
C LEU A 517 -23.61 17.97 -27.72
N SER A 518 -22.79 18.44 -28.66
CA SER A 518 -22.89 18.00 -30.05
C SER A 518 -22.53 16.53 -30.24
N GLN A 519 -21.57 15.97 -29.49
CA GLN A 519 -21.27 14.54 -29.50
C GLN A 519 -22.44 13.71 -28.95
N ILE A 520 -23.10 14.17 -27.89
CA ILE A 520 -24.30 13.53 -27.33
C ILE A 520 -25.47 13.59 -28.32
N GLN A 521 -25.63 14.69 -29.05
CA GLN A 521 -26.65 14.82 -30.09
C GLN A 521 -26.37 13.95 -31.30
N ALA A 522 -25.10 13.77 -31.70
CA ALA A 522 -24.71 12.91 -32.81
C ALA A 522 -24.79 11.40 -32.48
N ALA A 523 -24.82 11.05 -31.19
CA ALA A 523 -24.96 9.68 -30.71
C ALA A 523 -26.43 9.23 -30.50
N LYS A 524 -27.39 10.15 -30.68
CA LYS A 524 -28.83 9.85 -30.77
C LYS A 524 -29.25 9.77 -32.23
#